data_AF-A0A512NDQ8-F1
#
_entry.id   AF-A0A512NDQ8-F1
#
_cell.length_a   1.000
_cell.length_b   1.000
_cell.length_c   1.000
_cell.angle_alpha   90.00
_cell.angle_beta   90.00
_cell.angle_gamma   90.00
#
_symmetry.space_group_name_H-M   'P 1'
#
loop_
_entity.id
_entity.type
_entity.pdbx_description
1 polymer ?
#
loop_
_entity_poly.entity_id
_entity_poly.type
_entity_poly.pdbx_seq_one_letter_code
_entity_poly.pdbx_strand_id
1 'polypeptide(L)'
;MLGVSLAATLAAPAVVRAQDTTVTLKDLARRATIYLFPVYEMYRTRWQATVNAANPSRQQLNRFRHIAQLADHRARAVTTPNDDTFYSSAWLDLSVDPMFLTVPPVGDLYYSYAFMDLFTNNFAYVSHRLHGGEPPTHMIVGPGWTGDPSSEVKLVRAPTNSVWLLGRILIDGPDEVDRVRILQARALLETPDQRTERRILGARELMSQRNAAPAEPVAGWPAPNPTDAFDLFDVTMRALGESPLPERDRAVFDAFAPLKLRPGRNFDRRAFSEPERRAIQAGIEQGRGDIRAAGGRYGRTVDGWTYGERHLGNFGADYLYRAYVALTGLAALEPTEAVYLACNTDSNGRPLSGANTYRLTFPADGLPPARAFWSLAMYEVTPEGRAFFIDNPIGRYSIGDRTPGLQKSADGSLTIYLQRERPEGKRATNWLPAPSGPMRLVLRAYEPAESLIQGLYRAPGVQRNSPS
;
A
#
# COMPACT_ATOMS: atom_id res chain seq x y z
N MET A 1 42.42 67.36 19.30
CA MET A 1 40.99 67.22 19.68
C MET A 1 40.47 65.91 19.09
N LEU A 2 39.93 65.07 19.95
CA LEU A 2 39.37 63.75 19.66
C LEU A 2 38.07 63.85 18.84
N GLY A 3 37.79 62.80 18.07
CA GLY A 3 36.47 62.52 17.50
C GLY A 3 36.39 61.08 17.00
N VAL A 4 36.11 60.13 17.90
CA VAL A 4 35.81 58.73 17.58
C VAL A 4 34.30 58.55 17.58
N SER A 5 33.71 58.19 16.44
CA SER A 5 32.31 57.77 16.32
C SER A 5 32.15 56.32 16.76
N LEU A 6 31.38 56.08 17.82
CA LEU A 6 30.93 54.75 18.22
C LEU A 6 29.62 54.43 17.47
N ALA A 7 29.64 53.43 16.59
CA ALA A 7 28.43 52.87 16.00
C ALA A 7 27.82 51.84 16.97
N ALA A 8 26.60 52.08 17.43
CA ALA A 8 25.84 51.16 18.26
C ALA A 8 25.08 50.15 17.39
N THR A 9 25.50 48.88 17.40
CA THR A 9 24.72 47.75 16.86
C THR A 9 23.62 47.37 17.85
N LEU A 10 22.37 47.66 17.52
CA LEU A 10 21.18 47.23 18.26
C LEU A 10 21.01 45.71 18.16
N ALA A 11 21.21 44.99 19.27
CA ALA A 11 20.81 43.59 19.40
C ALA A 11 19.28 43.51 19.51
N ALA A 12 18.64 42.72 18.63
CA ALA A 12 17.22 42.44 18.74
C ALA A 12 16.89 41.74 20.08
N PRO A 13 15.78 42.08 20.76
CA PRO A 13 15.47 41.56 22.09
C PRO A 13 15.22 40.04 22.06
N ALA A 14 15.74 39.33 23.07
CA ALA A 14 15.75 37.86 23.17
C ALA A 14 14.34 37.19 23.06
N VAL A 15 13.28 37.91 23.42
CA VAL A 15 11.89 37.44 23.32
C VAL A 15 11.45 37.24 21.87
N VAL A 16 11.84 38.16 20.97
CA VAL A 16 11.52 38.07 19.54
C VAL A 16 12.26 36.87 18.91
N ARG A 17 13.53 36.68 19.28
CA ARG A 17 14.32 35.51 18.83
C ARG A 17 13.74 34.17 19.31
N ALA A 18 13.24 34.10 20.54
CA ALA A 18 12.60 32.89 21.06
C ALA A 18 11.27 32.58 20.34
N GLN A 19 10.45 33.62 20.05
CA GLN A 19 9.22 33.47 19.28
C GLN A 19 9.49 32.99 17.85
N ASP A 20 10.43 33.61 17.13
CA ASP A 20 10.83 33.21 15.78
C ASP A 20 11.33 31.76 15.72
N THR A 21 12.07 31.34 16.75
CA THR A 21 12.57 29.96 16.87
C THR A 21 11.41 28.97 17.02
N THR A 22 10.43 29.24 17.89
CA THR A 22 9.28 28.35 18.08
C THR A 22 8.37 28.25 16.86
N VAL A 23 8.16 29.35 16.13
CA VAL A 23 7.41 29.35 14.86
C VAL A 23 8.13 28.48 13.82
N THR A 24 9.45 28.64 13.72
CA THR A 24 10.29 27.86 12.80
C THR A 24 10.26 26.37 13.13
N LEU A 25 10.43 25.99 14.40
CA LEU A 25 10.40 24.58 14.82
C LEU A 25 9.03 23.93 14.59
N LYS A 26 7.94 24.67 14.79
CA LYS A 26 6.59 24.18 14.50
C LYS A 26 6.42 23.86 13.01
N ASP A 27 6.81 24.78 12.12
CA ASP A 27 6.71 24.55 10.67
C ASP A 27 7.62 23.41 10.19
N LEU A 28 8.86 23.35 10.70
CA LEU A 28 9.78 22.26 10.40
C LEU A 28 9.20 20.91 10.85
N ALA A 29 8.65 20.83 12.06
CA ALA A 29 8.07 19.59 12.59
C ALA A 29 6.84 19.15 11.78
N ARG A 30 6.03 20.09 11.29
CA ARG A 30 4.92 19.82 10.38
C ARG A 30 5.41 19.19 9.07
N ARG A 31 6.39 19.81 8.41
CA ARG A 31 6.96 19.30 7.15
C ARG A 31 7.69 17.97 7.33
N ALA A 32 8.46 17.82 8.41
CA ALA A 32 9.13 16.58 8.77
C ALA A 32 8.11 15.46 9.02
N THR A 33 6.99 15.75 9.67
CA THR A 33 5.92 14.78 9.89
C THR A 33 5.37 14.25 8.57
N ILE A 34 5.07 15.13 7.61
CA ILE A 34 4.61 14.73 6.28
C ILE A 34 5.63 13.83 5.58
N TYR A 35 6.90 14.23 5.58
CA TYR A 35 7.98 13.46 4.94
C TYR A 35 8.21 12.08 5.60
N LEU A 36 8.19 12.01 6.93
CA LEU A 36 8.54 10.81 7.71
C LEU A 36 7.36 9.85 7.91
N PHE A 37 6.12 10.30 7.73
CA PHE A 37 4.93 9.48 7.97
C PHE A 37 4.90 8.15 7.19
N PRO A 38 5.25 8.09 5.88
CA PRO A 38 5.33 6.82 5.16
C PRO A 38 6.33 5.83 5.78
N VAL A 39 7.50 6.32 6.21
CA VAL A 39 8.53 5.50 6.85
C VAL A 39 8.06 4.97 8.21
N TYR A 40 7.37 5.82 8.98
CA TYR A 40 6.75 5.43 10.23
C TYR A 40 5.71 4.31 10.02
N GLU A 41 4.83 4.42 9.03
CA GLU A 41 3.84 3.37 8.72
C GLU A 41 4.48 2.08 8.20
N MET A 42 5.55 2.18 7.40
CA MET A 42 6.33 1.02 6.98
C MET A 42 6.98 0.30 8.17
N TYR A 43 7.64 1.04 9.06
CA TYR A 43 8.22 0.47 10.27
C TYR A 43 7.15 -0.17 11.15
N ARG A 44 6.04 0.54 11.41
CA ARG A 44 4.95 0.04 12.26
C ARG A 44 4.38 -1.26 11.70
N THR A 45 4.15 -1.32 10.40
CA THR A 45 3.66 -2.53 9.72
C THR A 45 4.69 -3.67 9.79
N ARG A 46 5.98 -3.38 9.58
CA ARG A 46 7.07 -4.38 9.70
C ARG A 46 7.16 -4.91 11.13
N TRP A 47 7.22 -4.04 12.13
CA TRP A 47 7.28 -4.40 13.54
C TRP A 47 6.10 -5.27 13.96
N GLN A 48 4.87 -4.88 13.57
CA GLN A 48 3.68 -5.69 13.83
C GLN A 48 3.77 -7.07 13.19
N ALA A 49 4.34 -7.16 12.00
CA ALA A 49 4.42 -8.41 11.27
C ALA A 49 5.57 -9.31 11.72
N THR A 50 6.72 -8.78 12.14
CA THR A 50 7.94 -9.57 12.39
C THR A 50 8.38 -9.61 13.85
N VAL A 51 8.05 -8.58 14.64
CA VAL A 51 8.54 -8.45 16.02
C VAL A 51 7.44 -8.74 17.04
N ASN A 52 6.24 -8.17 16.85
CA ASN A 52 5.15 -8.25 17.82
C ASN A 52 4.79 -9.69 18.21
N ALA A 53 5.19 -10.11 19.42
CA ALA A 53 4.92 -11.45 19.92
C ALA A 53 3.42 -11.74 20.12
N ALA A 54 2.59 -10.70 20.27
CA ALA A 54 1.14 -10.84 20.37
C ALA A 54 0.45 -11.06 19.02
N ASN A 55 1.16 -10.92 17.89
CA ASN A 55 0.58 -11.19 16.59
C ASN A 55 0.57 -12.70 16.32
N PRO A 56 -0.61 -13.36 16.29
CA PRO A 56 -0.70 -14.81 16.02
C PRO A 56 -0.28 -15.18 14.60
N SER A 57 -0.16 -14.17 13.73
CA SER A 57 0.22 -14.25 12.33
C SER A 57 1.62 -13.69 12.06
N ARG A 58 2.47 -13.62 13.09
CA ARG A 58 3.85 -13.13 12.99
C ARG A 58 4.62 -13.94 11.94
N GLN A 59 5.33 -13.23 11.07
CA GLN A 59 6.19 -13.79 10.03
C GLN A 59 7.67 -13.62 10.39
N GLN A 60 8.51 -14.50 9.85
CA GLN A 60 9.97 -14.36 9.93
C GLN A 60 10.45 -13.39 8.83
N LEU A 61 11.53 -12.65 9.09
CA LEU A 61 12.20 -11.88 8.04
C LEU A 61 12.70 -12.80 6.92
N ASN A 62 12.78 -12.26 5.70
CA ASN A 62 13.27 -12.96 4.51
C ASN A 62 12.50 -14.24 4.15
N ARG A 63 11.24 -14.36 4.60
CA ARG A 63 10.37 -15.52 4.33
C ARG A 63 8.96 -15.09 3.95
N PHE A 64 8.36 -15.84 3.04
CA PHE A 64 6.96 -15.66 2.71
C PHE A 64 6.06 -16.11 3.85
N ARG A 65 5.05 -15.27 4.12
CA ARG A 65 3.77 -15.67 4.69
C ARG A 65 2.73 -15.68 3.56
N HIS A 66 2.23 -16.87 3.24
CA HIS A 66 1.16 -17.05 2.26
C HIS A 66 -0.22 -16.98 2.94
N ILE A 67 -1.14 -16.28 2.30
CA ILE A 67 -2.56 -16.22 2.62
C ILE A 67 -3.27 -16.90 1.45
N ALA A 68 -3.49 -18.22 1.60
CA ALA A 68 -4.06 -19.09 0.58
C ALA A 68 -5.59 -19.19 0.67
N GLN A 69 -6.24 -18.06 0.96
CA GLN A 69 -7.68 -17.91 1.06
C GLN A 69 -8.08 -16.52 0.56
N LEU A 70 -9.17 -16.44 -0.20
CA LEU A 70 -9.78 -15.17 -0.60
C LEU A 70 -10.39 -14.48 0.63
N ALA A 71 -10.32 -13.15 0.66
CA ALA A 71 -10.93 -12.39 1.74
C ALA A 71 -12.46 -12.53 1.70
N ASP A 72 -13.07 -12.64 2.88
CA ASP A 72 -14.51 -12.65 3.06
C ASP A 72 -14.95 -11.59 4.06
N HIS A 73 -16.22 -11.65 4.49
CA HIS A 73 -16.79 -10.74 5.49
C HIS A 73 -16.12 -10.78 6.87
N ARG A 74 -15.26 -11.76 7.16
CA ARG A 74 -14.50 -11.87 8.42
C ARG A 74 -13.14 -11.19 8.31
N ALA A 75 -12.66 -10.91 7.09
CA ALA A 75 -11.41 -10.20 6.89
C ALA A 75 -11.53 -8.75 7.38
N ARG A 76 -10.75 -8.44 8.43
CA ARG A 76 -10.72 -7.10 9.06
C ARG A 76 -9.31 -6.51 9.18
N ALA A 77 -8.28 -7.24 8.72
CA ALA A 77 -6.88 -6.82 8.82
C ALA A 77 -6.56 -5.59 7.95
N VAL A 78 -7.17 -5.50 6.76
CA VAL A 78 -6.98 -4.40 5.79
C VAL A 78 -8.35 -3.85 5.41
N THR A 79 -8.45 -2.52 5.23
CA THR A 79 -9.66 -1.88 4.70
C THR A 79 -9.77 -2.11 3.19
N THR A 80 -10.98 -2.25 2.66
CA THR A 80 -11.24 -2.56 1.25
C THR A 80 -10.43 -3.76 0.72
N PRO A 81 -10.43 -4.92 1.41
CA PRO A 81 -9.74 -6.10 0.91
C PRO A 81 -10.33 -6.51 -0.45
N ASN A 82 -9.55 -7.15 -1.30
CA ASN A 82 -10.06 -7.80 -2.52
C ASN A 82 -10.28 -9.28 -2.22
N ASP A 83 -11.22 -9.86 -2.95
CA ASP A 83 -11.56 -11.27 -2.99
C ASP A 83 -11.18 -11.90 -4.35
N ASP A 84 -10.23 -11.31 -5.07
CA ASP A 84 -9.80 -11.76 -6.40
C ASP A 84 -8.54 -12.64 -6.36
N THR A 85 -7.66 -12.42 -5.37
CA THR A 85 -6.29 -12.94 -5.39
C THR A 85 -5.85 -13.55 -4.05
N PHE A 86 -5.01 -14.58 -4.12
CA PHE A 86 -4.22 -15.02 -2.97
C PHE A 86 -3.01 -14.12 -2.77
N TYR A 87 -2.66 -13.89 -1.51
CA TYR A 87 -1.59 -12.97 -1.12
C TYR A 87 -0.38 -13.70 -0.58
N SER A 88 0.82 -13.24 -0.95
CA SER A 88 2.08 -13.64 -0.34
C SER A 88 2.77 -12.38 0.16
N SER A 89 3.16 -12.33 1.43
CA SER A 89 3.89 -11.18 1.99
C SER A 89 5.23 -11.62 2.52
N ALA A 90 6.27 -10.80 2.35
CA ALA A 90 7.56 -10.96 3.02
C ALA A 90 8.16 -9.59 3.33
N TRP A 91 8.80 -9.47 4.49
CA TRP A 91 9.70 -8.34 4.76
C TRP A 91 11.12 -8.79 4.53
N LEU A 92 11.80 -8.12 3.61
CA LEU A 92 13.18 -8.40 3.27
C LEU A 92 14.12 -7.51 4.08
N ASP A 93 15.22 -8.10 4.52
CA ASP A 93 16.41 -7.43 5.00
C ASP A 93 17.56 -7.79 4.06
N LEU A 94 18.01 -6.79 3.31
CA LEU A 94 19.04 -6.88 2.28
C LEU A 94 20.37 -6.27 2.74
N SER A 95 20.54 -6.04 4.06
CA SER A 95 21.75 -5.41 4.61
C SER A 95 22.98 -6.32 4.64
N VAL A 96 22.77 -7.64 4.60
CA VAL A 96 23.83 -8.65 4.65
C VAL A 96 23.91 -9.39 3.33
N ASP A 97 22.85 -10.10 2.97
CA ASP A 97 22.82 -10.99 1.81
C ASP A 97 21.75 -10.57 0.80
N PRO A 98 21.96 -10.89 -0.49
CA PRO A 98 20.91 -10.80 -1.48
C PRO A 98 19.83 -11.87 -1.25
N MET A 99 18.65 -11.63 -1.80
CA MET A 99 17.55 -12.59 -1.80
C MET A 99 17.22 -13.01 -3.24
N PHE A 100 16.77 -14.24 -3.43
CA PHE A 100 16.30 -14.73 -4.73
C PHE A 100 14.80 -15.00 -4.70
N LEU A 101 14.06 -14.41 -5.62
CA LEU A 101 12.66 -14.71 -5.85
C LEU A 101 12.53 -15.68 -7.03
N THR A 102 11.99 -16.86 -6.76
CA THR A 102 11.54 -17.79 -7.81
C THR A 102 10.02 -17.84 -7.78
N VAL A 103 9.38 -17.45 -8.87
CA VAL A 103 7.94 -17.66 -9.08
C VAL A 103 7.81 -18.84 -10.05
N PRO A 104 7.00 -19.87 -9.75
CA PRO A 104 6.84 -20.99 -10.67
C PRO A 104 6.14 -20.54 -11.96
N PRO A 105 6.20 -21.33 -13.05
CA PRO A 105 5.32 -21.14 -14.18
C PRO A 105 3.85 -21.07 -13.74
N VAL A 106 3.18 -19.98 -14.07
CA VAL A 106 1.76 -19.73 -13.73
C VAL A 106 0.85 -19.72 -14.96
N GLY A 107 1.42 -19.80 -16.17
CA GLY A 107 0.68 -19.73 -17.42
C GLY A 107 0.02 -18.36 -17.59
N ASP A 108 -1.23 -18.33 -18.07
CA ASP A 108 -1.95 -17.07 -18.33
C ASP A 108 -2.56 -16.43 -17.08
N LEU A 109 -2.35 -17.01 -15.89
CA LEU A 109 -2.86 -16.43 -14.65
C LEU A 109 -2.16 -15.10 -14.35
N TYR A 110 -2.96 -14.10 -14.00
CA TYR A 110 -2.41 -12.86 -13.46
C TYR A 110 -1.64 -13.13 -12.16
N TYR A 111 -0.46 -12.54 -12.08
CA TYR A 111 0.30 -12.41 -10.85
C TYR A 111 1.08 -11.10 -10.82
N SER A 112 1.35 -10.60 -9.62
CA SER A 112 2.20 -9.43 -9.41
C SER A 112 2.86 -9.51 -8.05
N TYR A 113 4.20 -9.51 -8.05
CA TYR A 113 5.05 -9.37 -6.88
C TYR A 113 5.66 -7.98 -6.89
N ALA A 114 5.09 -7.10 -6.07
CA ALA A 114 5.50 -5.72 -5.92
C ALA A 114 6.57 -5.59 -4.84
N PHE A 115 7.64 -4.86 -5.16
CA PHE A 115 8.71 -4.54 -4.21
C PHE A 115 8.63 -3.07 -3.84
N MET A 116 8.44 -2.80 -2.54
CA MET A 116 8.34 -1.45 -2.02
C MET A 116 9.52 -1.12 -1.11
N ASP A 117 10.09 0.06 -1.32
CA ASP A 117 11.13 0.60 -0.48
C ASP A 117 10.58 1.09 0.87
N LEU A 118 11.49 1.46 1.79
CA LEU A 118 11.12 1.99 3.10
C LEU A 118 10.26 3.28 3.02
N PHE A 119 10.27 3.99 1.90
CA PHE A 119 9.52 5.21 1.63
C PHE A 119 8.23 4.95 0.84
N THR A 120 7.75 3.70 0.78
CA THR A 120 6.52 3.27 0.11
C THR A 120 6.50 3.44 -1.42
N ASN A 121 7.64 3.69 -2.07
CA ASN A 121 7.68 3.65 -3.53
C ASN A 121 7.81 2.19 -3.98
N ASN A 122 7.01 1.80 -4.97
CA ASN A 122 7.26 0.59 -5.72
C ASN A 122 8.48 0.86 -6.61
N PHE A 123 9.52 0.04 -6.50
CA PHE A 123 10.74 0.21 -7.27
C PHE A 123 10.97 -0.94 -8.27
N ALA A 124 10.24 -2.05 -8.11
CA ALA A 124 10.28 -3.17 -9.03
C ALA A 124 8.99 -4.00 -8.95
N TYR A 125 8.72 -4.69 -10.05
CA TYR A 125 7.66 -5.69 -10.16
C TYR A 125 8.21 -6.96 -10.79
N VAL A 126 7.77 -8.10 -10.28
CA VAL A 126 7.81 -9.38 -10.98
C VAL A 126 6.37 -9.77 -11.25
N SER A 127 5.87 -9.44 -12.43
CA SER A 127 4.45 -9.54 -12.80
C SER A 127 4.26 -10.14 -14.17
N HIS A 128 3.05 -10.65 -14.42
CA HIS A 128 2.64 -11.22 -15.71
C HIS A 128 2.85 -10.21 -16.85
N ARG A 129 2.44 -8.95 -16.65
CA ARG A 129 2.68 -7.84 -17.59
C ARG A 129 4.12 -7.72 -18.08
N LEU A 130 5.11 -7.99 -17.22
CA LEU A 130 6.53 -7.80 -17.53
C LEU A 130 7.22 -9.08 -18.00
N HIS A 131 6.69 -10.25 -17.64
CA HIS A 131 7.42 -11.52 -17.78
C HIS A 131 6.57 -12.68 -18.32
N GLY A 132 5.31 -12.46 -18.68
CA GLY A 132 4.39 -13.51 -19.13
C GLY A 132 4.18 -14.59 -18.07
N GLY A 133 3.84 -15.81 -18.48
CA GLY A 133 3.54 -16.91 -17.57
C GLY A 133 4.74 -17.63 -16.94
N GLU A 134 5.97 -17.29 -17.34
CA GLU A 134 7.20 -17.97 -16.91
C GLU A 134 8.29 -16.95 -16.55
N PRO A 135 8.15 -16.27 -15.40
CA PRO A 135 9.16 -15.30 -14.98
C PRO A 135 10.52 -15.96 -14.75
N PRO A 136 11.62 -15.30 -15.16
CA PRO A 136 12.96 -15.73 -14.76
C PRO A 136 13.10 -15.61 -13.24
N THR A 137 14.13 -16.23 -12.68
CA THR A 137 14.48 -15.97 -11.27
C THR A 137 15.04 -14.56 -11.12
N HIS A 138 14.60 -13.83 -10.11
CA HIS A 138 15.12 -12.51 -9.78
C HIS A 138 16.05 -12.57 -8.57
N MET A 139 17.16 -11.84 -8.62
CA MET A 139 18.08 -11.63 -7.51
C MET A 139 17.91 -10.20 -7.02
N ILE A 140 17.51 -10.04 -5.76
CA ILE A 140 17.23 -8.78 -5.10
C ILE A 140 18.42 -8.44 -4.21
N VAL A 141 19.02 -7.29 -4.43
CA VAL A 141 20.21 -6.83 -3.71
C VAL A 141 19.93 -5.52 -2.99
N GLY A 142 20.55 -5.32 -1.83
CA GLY A 142 20.52 -4.05 -1.12
C GLY A 142 21.38 -2.96 -1.78
N PRO A 143 21.22 -1.69 -1.40
CA PRO A 143 21.95 -0.56 -1.97
C PRO A 143 23.48 -0.64 -1.81
N GLY A 144 23.98 -1.38 -0.82
CA GLY A 144 25.42 -1.54 -0.58
C GLY A 144 26.09 -2.65 -1.42
N TRP A 145 25.33 -3.41 -2.21
CA TRP A 145 25.87 -4.58 -2.90
C TRP A 145 26.64 -4.21 -4.18
N THR A 146 27.88 -4.69 -4.27
CA THR A 146 28.86 -4.39 -5.32
C THR A 146 29.34 -5.61 -6.12
N GLY A 147 28.75 -6.79 -5.89
CA GLY A 147 29.12 -8.01 -6.61
C GLY A 147 28.61 -8.04 -8.06
N ASP A 148 28.87 -9.15 -8.74
CA ASP A 148 28.35 -9.45 -10.08
C ASP A 148 27.25 -10.52 -9.99
N PRO A 149 26.08 -10.33 -10.62
CA PRO A 149 25.04 -11.34 -10.64
C PRO A 149 25.41 -12.44 -11.62
N SER A 150 24.98 -13.68 -11.37
CA SER A 150 25.08 -14.73 -12.39
C SER A 150 24.20 -14.38 -13.60
N SER A 151 24.57 -14.86 -14.79
CA SER A 151 23.78 -14.65 -16.01
C SER A 151 22.40 -15.35 -15.98
N GLU A 152 22.17 -16.23 -15.02
CA GLU A 152 20.93 -17.01 -14.85
C GLU A 152 19.81 -16.24 -14.14
N VAL A 153 20.07 -15.04 -13.63
CA VAL A 153 19.11 -14.26 -12.83
C VAL A 153 18.89 -12.86 -13.38
N LYS A 154 17.72 -12.29 -13.11
CA LYS A 154 17.43 -10.87 -13.34
C LYS A 154 17.70 -10.08 -12.06
N LEU A 155 18.64 -9.14 -12.12
CA LEU A 155 19.00 -8.31 -10.98
C LEU A 155 17.92 -7.25 -10.70
N VAL A 156 17.56 -7.10 -9.44
CA VAL A 156 16.70 -6.05 -8.89
C VAL A 156 17.48 -5.34 -7.78
N ARG A 157 17.77 -4.05 -7.96
CA ARG A 157 18.49 -3.25 -6.96
C ARG A 157 17.50 -2.48 -6.10
N ALA A 158 17.42 -2.83 -4.83
CA ALA A 158 16.59 -2.12 -3.88
C ALA A 158 17.25 -0.78 -3.48
N PRO A 159 16.50 0.33 -3.42
CA PRO A 159 17.03 1.60 -2.93
C PRO A 159 17.23 1.60 -1.41
N THR A 160 16.62 0.66 -0.69
CA THR A 160 16.69 0.51 0.77
C THR A 160 16.98 -0.95 1.14
N ASN A 161 17.61 -1.19 2.29
CA ASN A 161 17.85 -2.55 2.79
C ASN A 161 16.56 -3.21 3.27
N SER A 162 15.64 -2.42 3.85
CA SER A 162 14.32 -2.90 4.23
C SER A 162 13.37 -2.79 3.05
N VAL A 163 12.77 -3.92 2.66
CA VAL A 163 11.82 -3.98 1.54
C VAL A 163 10.57 -4.74 1.96
N TRP A 164 9.40 -4.26 1.54
CA TRP A 164 8.18 -5.06 1.62
C TRP A 164 7.87 -5.65 0.27
N LEU A 165 7.89 -6.98 0.20
CA LEU A 165 7.49 -7.76 -0.95
C LEU A 165 6.04 -8.23 -0.79
N LEU A 166 5.18 -7.83 -1.71
CA LEU A 166 3.77 -8.20 -1.72
C LEU A 166 3.39 -8.85 -3.05
N GLY A 167 3.22 -10.17 -3.01
CA GLY A 167 2.78 -11.04 -4.10
C GLY A 167 1.26 -11.23 -4.12
N ARG A 168 0.70 -11.30 -5.32
CA ARG A 168 -0.70 -11.62 -5.59
C ARG A 168 -0.77 -12.61 -6.75
N ILE A 169 -1.63 -13.62 -6.66
CA ILE A 169 -1.95 -14.54 -7.77
C ILE A 169 -3.47 -14.64 -7.89
N LEU A 170 -3.99 -14.50 -9.10
CA LEU A 170 -5.42 -14.56 -9.41
C LEU A 170 -6.02 -15.93 -9.10
N ILE A 171 -7.23 -15.92 -8.54
CA ILE A 171 -8.13 -17.08 -8.54
C ILE A 171 -9.14 -16.89 -9.67
N ASP A 172 -8.92 -17.55 -10.81
CA ASP A 172 -9.71 -17.37 -12.03
C ASP A 172 -11.07 -18.12 -12.02
N GLY A 173 -11.41 -18.71 -10.88
CA GLY A 173 -12.67 -19.40 -10.65
C GLY A 173 -12.61 -20.28 -9.41
N PRO A 174 -13.75 -20.81 -8.93
CA PRO A 174 -13.77 -21.69 -7.76
C PRO A 174 -12.91 -22.95 -7.93
N ASP A 175 -12.80 -23.47 -9.17
CA ASP A 175 -12.05 -24.69 -9.47
C ASP A 175 -10.52 -24.46 -9.53
N GLU A 176 -10.06 -23.20 -9.58
CA GLU A 176 -8.63 -22.85 -9.64
C GLU A 176 -7.98 -22.75 -8.24
N VAL A 177 -8.78 -22.78 -7.17
CA VAL A 177 -8.33 -22.56 -5.78
C VAL A 177 -7.17 -23.49 -5.38
N ASP A 178 -7.30 -24.79 -5.64
CA ASP A 178 -6.28 -25.76 -5.23
C ASP A 178 -5.03 -25.68 -6.12
N ARG A 179 -5.20 -25.44 -7.43
CA ARG A 179 -4.08 -25.20 -8.35
C ARG A 179 -3.28 -23.99 -7.92
N VAL A 180 -3.93 -22.87 -7.63
CA VAL A 180 -3.27 -21.62 -7.22
C VAL A 180 -2.64 -21.77 -5.84
N ARG A 181 -3.24 -22.52 -4.91
CA ARG A 181 -2.60 -22.86 -3.62
C ARG A 181 -1.27 -23.59 -3.83
N ILE A 182 -1.22 -24.55 -4.76
CA ILE A 182 0.00 -25.28 -5.09
C ILE A 182 1.04 -24.35 -5.76
N LEU A 183 0.62 -23.50 -6.71
CA LEU A 183 1.51 -22.54 -7.35
C LEU A 183 2.08 -21.54 -6.33
N GLN A 184 1.24 -20.99 -5.46
CA GLN A 184 1.66 -20.07 -4.40
C GLN A 184 2.69 -20.70 -3.47
N ALA A 185 2.48 -21.96 -3.05
CA ALA A 185 3.42 -22.68 -2.19
C ALA A 185 4.77 -22.99 -2.87
N ARG A 186 4.83 -22.94 -4.20
CA ARG A 186 6.06 -23.11 -5.00
C ARG A 186 6.78 -21.80 -5.28
N ALA A 187 6.20 -20.65 -4.92
CA ALA A 187 6.94 -19.39 -4.95
C ALA A 187 7.95 -19.37 -3.80
N LEU A 188 9.22 -19.24 -4.13
CA LEU A 188 10.33 -19.33 -3.19
C LEU A 188 11.03 -17.99 -3.02
N LEU A 189 11.45 -17.75 -1.79
CA LEU A 189 12.33 -16.66 -1.41
C LEU A 189 13.53 -17.28 -0.67
N GLU A 190 14.72 -17.16 -1.26
CA GLU A 190 15.91 -17.91 -0.85
C GLU A 190 17.13 -17.00 -0.66
N THR A 191 17.99 -17.28 0.32
CA THR A 191 19.35 -16.75 0.40
C THR A 191 20.30 -17.49 -0.56
N PRO A 192 21.53 -17.00 -0.83
CA PRO A 192 22.52 -17.73 -1.62
C PRO A 192 22.77 -19.16 -1.13
N ASP A 193 22.91 -19.33 0.19
CA ASP A 193 23.16 -20.63 0.82
C ASP A 193 21.98 -21.58 0.61
N GLN A 194 20.76 -21.13 0.90
CA GLN A 194 19.54 -21.92 0.69
C GLN A 194 19.38 -22.36 -0.76
N ARG A 195 19.67 -21.47 -1.71
CA ARG A 195 19.62 -21.78 -3.15
C ARG A 195 20.68 -22.82 -3.53
N THR A 196 21.88 -22.71 -2.96
CA THR A 196 22.98 -23.65 -3.21
C THR A 196 22.67 -25.03 -2.65
N GLU A 197 22.19 -25.11 -1.41
CA GLU A 197 21.73 -26.33 -0.76
C GLU A 197 20.61 -27.01 -1.58
N ARG A 198 19.62 -26.25 -2.06
CA ARG A 198 18.55 -26.78 -2.91
C ARG A 198 19.07 -27.38 -4.22
N ARG A 199 20.07 -26.75 -4.84
CA ARG A 199 20.71 -27.25 -6.07
C ARG A 199 21.49 -28.54 -5.84
N ILE A 200 22.09 -28.71 -4.66
CA ILE A 200 22.89 -29.89 -4.30
C ILE A 200 21.98 -31.06 -3.87
N LEU A 201 20.96 -30.81 -3.05
CA LEU A 201 20.16 -31.84 -2.39
C LEU A 201 18.87 -32.24 -3.14
N GLY A 202 18.45 -31.47 -4.15
CA GLY A 202 17.18 -31.68 -4.83
C GLY A 202 15.95 -31.27 -4.00
N ALA A 203 14.85 -30.89 -4.65
CA ALA A 203 13.72 -30.21 -4.03
C ALA A 203 12.94 -31.02 -2.96
N ARG A 204 13.08 -32.36 -2.91
CA ARG A 204 12.30 -33.24 -2.03
C ARG A 204 12.85 -33.37 -0.61
N GLU A 205 14.13 -33.12 -0.40
CA GLU A 205 14.80 -33.31 0.90
C GLU A 205 14.90 -32.00 1.71
N LEU A 206 14.81 -30.84 1.04
CA LEU A 206 14.85 -29.52 1.68
C LEU A 206 13.62 -29.20 2.56
N MET A 207 12.47 -29.82 2.24
CA MET A 207 11.23 -29.63 3.01
C MET A 207 11.31 -30.26 4.42
N SER A 208 12.25 -31.20 4.66
CA SER A 208 12.40 -31.90 5.95
C SER A 208 13.49 -31.34 6.87
N GLN A 209 14.34 -30.42 6.41
CA GLN A 209 15.50 -29.91 7.18
C GLN A 209 15.51 -28.39 7.41
N ARG A 210 14.36 -27.76 7.71
CA ARG A 210 14.31 -26.34 8.12
C ARG A 210 14.57 -26.14 9.63
N ASN A 211 15.75 -26.51 10.12
CA ASN A 211 16.15 -26.26 11.52
C ASN A 211 17.50 -25.54 11.64
N ALA A 212 17.62 -24.34 11.06
CA ALA A 212 18.48 -23.29 11.61
C ALA A 212 18.05 -21.95 11.00
N ALA A 213 17.56 -21.03 11.84
CA ALA A 213 17.42 -19.64 11.46
C ALA A 213 18.81 -18.97 11.58
N PRO A 214 19.18 -18.03 10.69
CA PRO A 214 20.19 -17.05 11.05
C PRO A 214 19.75 -16.36 12.34
N ALA A 215 20.69 -16.05 13.24
CA ALA A 215 20.38 -15.26 14.42
C ALA A 215 19.88 -13.89 13.96
N GLU A 216 18.59 -13.61 14.15
CA GLU A 216 18.03 -12.31 13.82
C GLU A 216 18.65 -11.24 14.76
N PRO A 217 19.17 -10.13 14.23
CA PRO A 217 19.35 -8.93 15.03
C PRO A 217 17.98 -8.25 15.23
N VAL A 218 17.01 -8.92 15.88
CA VAL A 218 15.77 -8.28 16.38
C VAL A 218 16.06 -7.36 17.57
N ALA A 219 17.27 -7.46 18.16
CA ALA A 219 17.67 -6.65 19.29
C ALA A 219 17.72 -5.16 18.90
N GLY A 220 16.69 -4.40 19.28
CA GLY A 220 16.70 -2.93 19.27
C GLY A 220 15.67 -2.24 18.39
N TRP A 221 14.59 -2.90 17.98
CA TRP A 221 13.46 -2.24 17.34
C TRP A 221 12.40 -1.85 18.39
N PRO A 222 12.30 -0.55 18.77
CA PRO A 222 11.31 -0.13 19.75
C PRO A 222 9.89 -0.43 19.26
N ALA A 223 9.03 -0.83 20.20
CA ALA A 223 7.60 -0.97 19.94
C ALA A 223 7.03 0.42 19.59
N PRO A 224 6.32 0.57 18.44
CA PRO A 224 5.64 1.82 18.13
C PRO A 224 4.63 2.18 19.21
N ASN A 225 4.66 3.43 19.67
CA ASN A 225 3.69 3.99 20.59
C ASN A 225 2.94 5.16 19.93
N PRO A 226 1.86 4.90 19.17
CA PRO A 226 1.15 5.94 18.43
C PRO A 226 0.48 7.00 19.33
N THR A 227 0.36 6.75 20.64
CA THR A 227 -0.18 7.70 21.62
C THR A 227 0.81 8.80 21.99
N ASP A 228 2.12 8.55 21.82
CA ASP A 228 3.15 9.56 21.98
C ASP A 228 3.31 10.35 20.67
N ALA A 229 3.17 11.67 20.75
CA ALA A 229 3.30 12.55 19.59
C ALA A 229 4.69 12.42 18.93
N PHE A 230 5.74 12.21 19.71
CA PHE A 230 7.12 12.16 19.22
C PHE A 230 7.57 10.78 18.73
N ASP A 231 6.75 9.74 18.93
CA ASP A 231 7.06 8.35 18.51
C ASP A 231 7.41 8.28 17.02
N LEU A 232 6.77 9.12 16.20
CA LEU A 232 7.06 9.23 14.77
C LEU A 232 8.54 9.60 14.51
N PHE A 233 9.14 10.50 15.29
CA PHE A 233 10.57 10.82 15.15
C PHE A 233 11.45 9.71 15.69
N ASP A 234 11.14 9.14 16.85
CA ASP A 234 11.94 8.08 17.48
C ASP A 234 12.03 6.84 16.57
N VAL A 235 10.88 6.33 16.14
CA VAL A 235 10.78 5.16 15.25
C VAL A 235 11.41 5.44 13.88
N THR A 236 11.13 6.60 13.29
CA THR A 236 11.62 6.86 11.93
C THR A 236 13.12 7.05 11.91
N MET A 237 13.71 7.71 12.91
CA MET A 237 15.18 7.82 12.96
C MET A 237 15.83 6.44 13.10
N ARG A 238 15.25 5.53 13.89
CA ARG A 238 15.72 4.15 13.96
C ARG A 238 15.63 3.43 12.61
N ALA A 239 14.49 3.57 11.90
CA ALA A 239 14.26 2.94 10.60
C ALA A 239 15.21 3.48 9.52
N LEU A 240 15.41 4.79 9.46
CA LEU A 240 16.34 5.44 8.54
C LEU A 240 17.81 5.09 8.83
N GLY A 241 18.14 4.57 10.02
CA GLY A 241 19.46 4.04 10.30
C GLY A 241 19.80 2.75 9.53
N GLU A 242 18.79 2.07 8.98
CA GLU A 242 18.96 0.79 8.29
C GLU A 242 19.22 0.94 6.78
N SER A 243 18.94 2.11 6.21
CA SER A 243 18.95 2.33 4.76
C SER A 243 19.40 3.74 4.41
N PRO A 244 20.07 3.93 3.25
CA PRO A 244 20.42 5.27 2.81
C PRO A 244 19.14 6.10 2.52
N LEU A 245 19.27 7.42 2.67
CA LEU A 245 18.27 8.34 2.16
C LEU A 245 18.34 8.37 0.63
N PRO A 246 17.20 8.50 -0.08
CA PRO A 246 17.21 8.79 -1.51
C PRO A 246 17.99 10.07 -1.78
N GLU A 247 18.85 10.07 -2.80
CA GLU A 247 19.70 11.22 -3.13
C GLU A 247 18.88 12.51 -3.32
N ARG A 248 17.75 12.41 -4.05
CA ARG A 248 16.78 13.50 -4.26
C ARG A 248 16.27 14.10 -2.96
N ASP A 249 16.08 13.27 -1.93
CA ASP A 249 15.43 13.68 -0.69
C ASP A 249 16.44 14.20 0.35
N ARG A 250 17.75 14.22 0.02
CA ARG A 250 18.80 14.66 0.94
C ARG A 250 18.66 16.12 1.36
N ALA A 251 18.44 17.02 0.40
CA ALA A 251 18.23 18.44 0.69
C ALA A 251 16.96 18.69 1.54
N VAL A 252 15.92 17.87 1.33
CA VAL A 252 14.68 17.93 2.14
C VAL A 252 14.97 17.54 3.58
N PHE A 253 15.72 16.45 3.78
CA PHE A 253 16.09 16.00 5.11
C PHE A 253 17.05 16.97 5.81
N ASP A 254 18.03 17.51 5.10
CA ASP A 254 19.01 18.47 5.64
C ASP A 254 18.33 19.76 6.13
N ALA A 255 17.22 20.17 5.49
CA ALA A 255 16.40 21.29 5.96
C ALA A 255 15.79 21.07 7.36
N PHE A 256 15.69 19.82 7.83
CA PHE A 256 15.21 19.48 9.17
C PHE A 256 16.32 19.51 10.25
N ALA A 257 17.55 19.92 9.90
CA ALA A 257 18.67 20.00 10.86
C ALA A 257 18.35 20.72 12.19
N PRO A 258 17.54 21.81 12.24
CA PRO A 258 17.17 22.44 13.51
C PRO A 258 16.35 21.54 14.46
N LEU A 259 15.64 20.54 13.92
CA LEU A 259 14.97 19.51 14.72
C LEU A 259 15.96 18.45 15.25
N LYS A 260 17.25 18.53 14.90
CA LYS A 260 18.29 17.58 15.36
C LYS A 260 17.95 16.11 15.04
N LEU A 261 17.16 15.88 14.00
CA LEU A 261 16.83 14.54 13.48
C LEU A 261 18.08 13.90 12.86
N ARG A 262 18.41 12.69 13.29
CA ARG A 262 19.61 11.97 12.83
C ARG A 262 19.28 10.49 12.59
N PRO A 263 19.38 9.98 11.36
CA PRO A 263 19.23 8.56 11.06
C PRO A 263 20.09 7.69 11.97
N GLY A 264 19.51 6.62 12.52
CA GLY A 264 20.12 5.69 13.46
C GLY A 264 20.27 6.19 14.91
N ARG A 265 19.79 7.40 15.24
CA ARG A 265 19.88 7.95 16.61
C ARG A 265 18.50 8.35 17.14
N ASN A 266 18.23 8.05 18.40
CA ASN A 266 16.99 8.44 19.06
C ASN A 266 16.81 9.97 19.06
N PHE A 267 15.57 10.44 19.02
CA PHE A 267 15.29 11.86 19.06
C PHE A 267 15.44 12.40 20.49
N ASP A 268 16.43 13.27 20.70
CA ASP A 268 16.71 13.83 22.02
C ASP A 268 15.80 15.02 22.36
N ARG A 269 14.68 14.74 23.03
CA ARG A 269 13.72 15.74 23.52
C ARG A 269 14.32 16.71 24.54
N ARG A 270 15.39 16.32 25.23
CA ARG A 270 16.07 17.15 26.26
C ARG A 270 16.92 18.24 25.63
N ALA A 271 17.22 18.11 24.34
CA ALA A 271 17.95 19.11 23.56
C ALA A 271 17.11 20.36 23.21
N PHE A 272 15.85 20.41 23.65
CA PHE A 272 14.90 21.49 23.44
C PHE A 272 14.34 21.98 24.77
N SER A 273 14.06 23.27 24.88
CA SER A 273 13.30 23.85 25.99
C SER A 273 11.83 23.41 25.94
N GLU A 274 11.11 23.64 27.04
CA GLU A 274 9.70 23.26 27.11
C GLU A 274 8.79 23.98 26.08
N PRO A 275 8.94 25.30 25.83
CA PRO A 275 8.22 25.96 24.75
C PRO A 275 8.53 25.38 23.35
N GLU A 276 9.79 25.03 23.10
CA GLU A 276 10.21 24.43 21.82
C GLU A 276 9.62 23.02 21.64
N ARG A 277 9.63 22.19 22.69
CA ARG A 277 8.96 20.88 22.66
C ARG A 277 7.48 21.00 22.33
N ARG A 278 6.76 21.94 22.95
CA ARG A 278 5.34 22.19 22.62
C ARG A 278 5.15 22.65 21.18
N ALA A 279 6.04 23.50 20.67
CA ALA A 279 5.99 23.94 19.27
C ALA A 279 6.20 22.77 18.30
N ILE A 280 7.18 21.89 18.57
CA ILE A 280 7.44 20.69 17.78
C ILE A 280 6.23 19.75 17.81
N GLN A 281 5.68 19.48 19.00
CA GLN A 281 4.47 18.66 19.16
C GLN A 281 3.29 19.23 18.35
N ALA A 282 3.03 20.54 18.47
CA ALA A 282 1.97 21.20 17.70
C ALA A 282 2.22 21.10 16.19
N GLY A 283 3.48 21.13 15.75
CA GLY A 283 3.85 20.90 14.36
C GLY A 283 3.56 19.48 13.90
N ILE A 284 3.87 18.47 14.72
CA ILE A 284 3.53 17.06 14.44
C ILE A 284 2.02 16.87 14.32
N GLU A 285 1.25 17.40 15.27
CA GLU A 285 -0.21 17.33 15.26
C GLU A 285 -0.80 18.01 14.00
N GLN A 286 -0.27 19.17 13.64
CA GLN A 286 -0.66 19.87 12.42
C GLN A 286 -0.30 19.07 11.16
N GLY A 287 0.90 18.47 11.09
CA GLY A 287 1.31 17.64 9.95
C GLY A 287 0.42 16.40 9.77
N ARG A 288 0.06 15.73 10.88
CA ARG A 288 -0.93 14.64 10.86
C ARG A 288 -2.32 15.12 10.39
N GLY A 289 -2.71 16.34 10.78
CA GLY A 289 -3.92 16.99 10.30
C GLY A 289 -3.90 17.25 8.80
N ASP A 290 -2.80 17.82 8.29
CA ASP A 290 -2.59 18.09 6.86
C ASP A 290 -2.68 16.81 6.04
N ILE A 291 -2.09 15.70 6.51
CA ILE A 291 -2.18 14.37 5.86
C ILE A 291 -3.64 13.89 5.80
N ARG A 292 -4.38 13.94 6.91
CA ARG A 292 -5.80 13.52 6.94
C ARG A 292 -6.68 14.32 6.00
N ALA A 293 -6.43 15.63 5.90
CA ALA A 293 -7.19 16.54 5.05
C ALA A 293 -6.79 16.48 3.56
N ALA A 294 -5.68 15.80 3.23
CA ALA A 294 -5.11 15.83 1.89
C ALA A 294 -5.96 15.12 0.83
N GLY A 295 -6.87 14.23 1.23
CA GLY A 295 -7.68 13.45 0.29
C GLY A 295 -8.50 14.28 -0.70
N GLY A 296 -8.96 15.48 -0.30
CA GLY A 296 -9.67 16.39 -1.20
C GLY A 296 -8.79 17.06 -2.26
N ARG A 297 -7.46 16.93 -2.17
CA ARG A 297 -6.49 17.51 -3.12
C ARG A 297 -6.12 16.56 -4.25
N TYR A 298 -6.37 15.26 -4.07
CA TYR A 298 -5.89 14.23 -4.97
C TYR A 298 -7.03 13.50 -5.66
N GLY A 299 -6.79 13.19 -6.92
CA GLY A 299 -7.73 12.52 -7.78
C GLY A 299 -8.85 13.44 -8.25
N ARG A 300 -9.63 12.89 -9.17
CA ARG A 300 -10.78 13.58 -9.77
C ARG A 300 -12.01 12.72 -9.60
N THR A 301 -13.10 13.30 -9.10
CA THR A 301 -14.38 12.61 -9.02
C THR A 301 -15.26 12.96 -10.20
N VAL A 302 -15.76 11.94 -10.91
CA VAL A 302 -16.71 12.07 -12.02
C VAL A 302 -17.77 11.00 -11.85
N ASP A 303 -19.05 11.38 -11.86
CA ASP A 303 -20.21 10.48 -11.70
C ASP A 303 -20.12 9.58 -10.46
N GLY A 304 -19.57 10.12 -9.38
CA GLY A 304 -19.38 9.44 -8.09
C GLY A 304 -18.08 8.61 -7.99
N TRP A 305 -17.38 8.38 -9.10
CA TRP A 305 -16.12 7.64 -9.15
C TRP A 305 -14.90 8.53 -9.00
N THR A 306 -14.05 8.23 -8.02
CA THR A 306 -12.76 8.90 -7.82
C THR A 306 -11.66 8.18 -8.59
N TYR A 307 -11.02 8.90 -9.51
CA TYR A 307 -9.84 8.47 -10.27
C TYR A 307 -8.60 8.98 -9.56
N GLY A 308 -7.69 8.08 -9.18
CA GLY A 308 -6.45 8.42 -8.47
C GLY A 308 -5.42 9.15 -9.35
N GLU A 309 -4.35 9.62 -8.72
CA GLU A 309 -3.24 10.26 -9.41
C GLU A 309 -2.40 9.25 -10.20
N ARG A 310 -1.77 9.72 -11.28
CA ARG A 310 -0.96 8.87 -12.17
C ARG A 310 0.35 8.40 -11.53
N HIS A 311 0.87 9.16 -10.57
CA HIS A 311 2.10 8.85 -9.83
C HIS A 311 1.83 8.09 -8.51
N LEU A 312 0.64 7.51 -8.34
CA LEU A 312 0.37 6.59 -7.24
C LEU A 312 1.40 5.47 -7.21
N GLY A 313 1.97 5.17 -6.04
CA GLY A 313 2.97 4.11 -5.89
C GLY A 313 4.39 4.51 -6.32
N ASN A 314 4.57 5.65 -7.00
CA ASN A 314 5.87 6.24 -7.33
C ASN A 314 5.79 7.76 -7.21
N PHE A 315 5.90 8.25 -5.98
CA PHE A 315 5.39 9.57 -5.61
C PHE A 315 6.31 10.74 -5.97
N GLY A 316 7.55 10.50 -6.39
CA GLY A 316 8.52 11.56 -6.63
C GLY A 316 8.70 12.47 -5.40
N ALA A 317 8.54 13.78 -5.60
CA ALA A 317 8.61 14.81 -4.55
C ALA A 317 7.24 15.16 -3.94
N ASP A 318 6.18 14.44 -4.29
CA ASP A 318 4.84 14.64 -3.72
C ASP A 318 4.72 13.94 -2.35
N TYR A 319 5.41 14.49 -1.36
CA TYR A 319 5.49 13.92 -0.01
C TYR A 319 4.13 13.90 0.70
N LEU A 320 3.28 14.89 0.43
CA LEU A 320 1.94 14.92 1.02
C LEU A 320 1.05 13.82 0.44
N TYR A 321 1.13 13.56 -0.88
CA TYR A 321 0.39 12.46 -1.48
C TYR A 321 0.89 11.11 -0.97
N ARG A 322 2.21 10.92 -0.92
CA ARG A 322 2.84 9.72 -0.35
C ARG A 322 2.34 9.45 1.08
N ALA A 323 2.35 10.47 1.94
CA ALA A 323 1.89 10.37 3.32
C ALA A 323 0.38 10.06 3.42
N TYR A 324 -0.42 10.70 2.56
CA TYR A 324 -1.86 10.43 2.47
C TYR A 324 -2.16 8.99 2.07
N VAL A 325 -1.45 8.46 1.06
CA VAL A 325 -1.60 7.07 0.64
C VAL A 325 -1.09 6.11 1.71
N ALA A 326 0.03 6.40 2.38
CA ALA A 326 0.48 5.59 3.50
C ALA A 326 -0.56 5.50 4.64
N LEU A 327 -1.35 6.55 4.86
CA LEU A 327 -2.43 6.56 5.85
C LEU A 327 -3.65 5.74 5.39
N THR A 328 -4.04 5.87 4.12
CA THR A 328 -5.36 5.43 3.64
C THR A 328 -5.35 4.14 2.83
N GLY A 329 -4.20 3.78 2.24
CA GLY A 329 -4.03 2.67 1.32
C GLY A 329 -2.56 2.29 1.17
N LEU A 330 -1.87 2.04 2.30
CA LEU A 330 -0.49 1.58 2.31
C LEU A 330 -0.33 0.35 1.39
N ALA A 331 0.78 0.30 0.67
CA ALA A 331 1.06 -0.70 -0.35
C ALA A 331 0.17 -0.67 -1.61
N ALA A 332 -0.29 0.52 -2.00
CA ALA A 332 -0.91 0.76 -3.29
C ALA A 332 0.05 0.41 -4.45
N LEU A 333 -0.50 -0.27 -5.46
CA LEU A 333 0.20 -0.54 -6.71
C LEU A 333 0.25 0.70 -7.59
N GLU A 334 1.26 0.78 -8.45
CA GLU A 334 1.29 1.77 -9.52
C GLU A 334 0.15 1.52 -10.52
N PRO A 335 -0.41 2.57 -11.15
CA PRO A 335 -1.50 2.45 -12.11
C PRO A 335 -1.22 1.50 -13.28
N THR A 336 0.04 1.29 -13.65
CA THR A 336 0.43 0.33 -14.72
C THR A 336 0.19 -1.13 -14.32
N GLU A 337 0.13 -1.44 -13.04
CA GLU A 337 -0.17 -2.78 -12.53
C GLU A 337 -1.65 -2.93 -12.21
N ALA A 338 -2.25 -1.94 -11.51
CA ALA A 338 -3.67 -1.94 -11.20
C ALA A 338 -4.22 -0.53 -10.99
N VAL A 339 -5.43 -0.28 -11.49
CA VAL A 339 -6.21 0.94 -11.20
C VAL A 339 -7.41 0.59 -10.34
N TYR A 340 -7.66 1.44 -9.35
CA TYR A 340 -8.80 1.36 -8.43
C TYR A 340 -9.64 2.63 -8.53
N LEU A 341 -10.93 2.49 -8.86
CA LEU A 341 -11.89 3.58 -8.80
C LEU A 341 -12.82 3.35 -7.62
N ALA A 342 -12.87 4.30 -6.68
CA ALA A 342 -13.78 4.24 -5.54
C ALA A 342 -15.06 5.04 -5.85
N CYS A 343 -16.23 4.48 -5.56
CA CYS A 343 -17.52 5.15 -5.68
C CYS A 343 -18.17 5.29 -4.30
N ASN A 344 -18.47 6.52 -3.89
CA ASN A 344 -19.14 6.80 -2.61
C ASN A 344 -20.51 7.47 -2.79
N THR A 345 -20.84 7.94 -4.00
CA THR A 345 -22.13 8.58 -4.31
C THR A 345 -22.75 7.96 -5.55
N ASP A 346 -24.07 8.13 -5.71
CA ASP A 346 -24.77 7.88 -6.97
C ASP A 346 -24.49 8.99 -8.01
N SER A 347 -25.04 8.81 -9.21
CA SER A 347 -24.90 9.75 -10.33
C SER A 347 -25.47 11.15 -10.07
N ASN A 348 -26.29 11.31 -9.03
CA ASN A 348 -26.83 12.60 -8.59
C ASN A 348 -26.05 13.19 -7.40
N GLY A 349 -24.89 12.61 -7.06
CA GLY A 349 -24.04 13.06 -5.96
C GLY A 349 -24.54 12.69 -4.56
N ARG A 350 -25.57 11.84 -4.43
CA ARG A 350 -26.10 11.43 -3.11
C ARG A 350 -25.29 10.26 -2.58
N PRO A 351 -24.94 10.20 -1.28
CA PRO A 351 -24.20 9.08 -0.71
C PRO A 351 -24.85 7.73 -0.99
N LEU A 352 -24.02 6.74 -1.29
CA LEU A 352 -24.46 5.36 -1.47
C LEU A 352 -24.82 4.75 -0.11
N SER A 353 -26.00 4.17 -0.05
CA SER A 353 -26.51 3.41 1.10
C SER A 353 -27.42 2.30 0.61
N GLY A 354 -27.25 1.09 1.14
CA GLY A 354 -28.04 -0.07 0.75
C GLY A 354 -29.47 -0.09 1.33
N ALA A 355 -29.89 0.99 2.01
CA ALA A 355 -31.30 1.32 2.21
C ALA A 355 -32.04 1.64 0.89
N ASN A 356 -31.31 1.75 -0.23
CA ASN A 356 -31.86 1.99 -1.55
C ASN A 356 -31.38 0.90 -2.52
N THR A 357 -32.02 0.82 -3.69
CA THR A 357 -31.62 -0.06 -4.78
C THR A 357 -31.00 0.72 -5.92
N TYR A 358 -29.97 0.16 -6.54
CA TYR A 358 -29.24 0.81 -7.63
C TYR A 358 -28.97 -0.13 -8.78
N ARG A 359 -28.69 0.47 -9.94
CA ARG A 359 -28.20 -0.19 -11.13
C ARG A 359 -26.90 0.46 -11.59
N LEU A 360 -25.95 -0.36 -12.01
CA LEU A 360 -24.76 0.07 -12.72
C LEU A 360 -24.77 -0.63 -14.08
N THR A 361 -24.88 0.14 -15.16
CA THR A 361 -24.99 -0.42 -16.51
C THR A 361 -23.77 -0.02 -17.32
N PHE A 362 -22.94 -1.01 -17.66
CA PHE A 362 -21.87 -0.85 -18.64
C PHE A 362 -22.47 -1.05 -20.04
N PRO A 363 -22.24 -0.12 -20.99
CA PRO A 363 -22.60 -0.37 -22.38
C PRO A 363 -21.72 -1.49 -22.95
N ALA A 364 -22.10 -2.07 -24.10
CA ALA A 364 -21.45 -3.25 -24.67
C ALA A 364 -19.92 -3.11 -24.79
N ASP A 365 -19.45 -1.95 -25.24
CA ASP A 365 -18.02 -1.63 -25.42
C ASP A 365 -17.45 -0.75 -24.29
N GLY A 366 -18.18 -0.60 -23.17
CA GLY A 366 -17.80 0.24 -22.04
C GLY A 366 -17.47 -0.53 -20.77
N LEU A 367 -17.13 -1.81 -20.87
CA LEU A 367 -16.56 -2.54 -19.74
C LEU A 367 -15.20 -1.92 -19.33
N PRO A 368 -14.78 -2.09 -18.06
CA PRO A 368 -13.48 -1.61 -17.60
C PRO A 368 -12.35 -2.19 -18.47
N PRO A 369 -11.51 -1.36 -19.10
CA PRO A 369 -10.50 -1.86 -20.03
C PRO A 369 -9.30 -2.40 -19.25
N ALA A 370 -9.30 -3.70 -19.03
CA ALA A 370 -8.27 -4.45 -18.32
C ALA A 370 -7.75 -5.59 -19.22
N ARG A 371 -6.43 -5.77 -19.28
CA ARG A 371 -5.83 -6.88 -20.05
C ARG A 371 -5.86 -8.20 -19.29
N ALA A 372 -5.72 -8.14 -17.96
CA ALA A 372 -5.82 -9.32 -17.11
C ALA A 372 -7.26 -9.58 -16.70
N PHE A 373 -7.81 -8.74 -15.82
CA PHE A 373 -9.21 -8.85 -15.39
C PHE A 373 -9.71 -7.57 -14.70
N TRP A 374 -11.03 -7.46 -14.54
CA TRP A 374 -11.66 -6.44 -13.71
C TRP A 374 -12.64 -7.01 -12.68
N SER A 375 -12.83 -6.31 -11.58
CA SER A 375 -13.80 -6.68 -10.54
C SER A 375 -14.44 -5.45 -9.91
N LEU A 376 -15.73 -5.52 -9.61
CA LEU A 376 -16.48 -4.55 -8.83
C LEU A 376 -16.81 -5.16 -7.47
N ALA A 377 -16.21 -4.63 -6.42
CA ALA A 377 -16.45 -5.05 -5.05
C ALA A 377 -17.33 -4.04 -4.29
N MET A 378 -18.11 -4.53 -3.34
CA MET A 378 -18.96 -3.68 -2.48
C MET A 378 -18.66 -3.91 -1.00
N TYR A 379 -18.65 -2.81 -0.25
CA TYR A 379 -18.29 -2.79 1.16
C TYR A 379 -19.31 -1.99 1.97
N GLU A 380 -19.51 -2.39 3.22
CA GLU A 380 -20.10 -1.52 4.25
C GLU A 380 -19.03 -0.58 4.78
N VAL A 381 -19.38 0.70 4.93
CA VAL A 381 -18.51 1.72 5.51
C VAL A 381 -18.81 1.85 7.00
N THR A 382 -17.78 1.64 7.84
CA THR A 382 -17.88 1.78 9.30
C THR A 382 -17.89 3.26 9.71
N PRO A 383 -18.34 3.60 10.94
CA PRO A 383 -18.32 4.97 11.43
C PRO A 383 -16.93 5.64 11.39
N GLU A 384 -15.86 4.84 11.52
CA GLU A 384 -14.46 5.28 11.45
C GLU A 384 -13.97 5.47 10.01
N GLY A 385 -14.82 5.26 9.01
CA GLY A 385 -14.51 5.44 7.58
C GLY A 385 -13.78 4.26 6.93
N ARG A 386 -13.59 3.15 7.66
CA ARG A 386 -13.09 1.90 7.08
C ARG A 386 -14.19 1.24 6.27
N ALA A 387 -13.83 0.36 5.33
CA ALA A 387 -14.81 -0.33 4.51
C ALA A 387 -14.51 -1.82 4.41
N PHE A 388 -15.50 -2.66 4.64
CA PHE A 388 -15.33 -4.11 4.62
C PHE A 388 -16.51 -4.88 4.02
N PHE A 389 -16.23 -6.13 3.65
CA PHE A 389 -17.25 -7.06 3.20
C PHE A 389 -18.24 -7.40 4.32
N ILE A 390 -19.48 -7.64 3.90
CA ILE A 390 -20.60 -8.07 4.75
C ILE A 390 -20.99 -9.50 4.46
N ASP A 391 -21.45 -10.21 5.49
CA ASP A 391 -22.03 -11.53 5.28
C ASP A 391 -23.28 -11.41 4.40
N ASN A 392 -23.48 -12.36 3.50
CA ASN A 392 -24.61 -12.35 2.57
C ASN A 392 -25.00 -13.74 2.08
N PRO A 393 -26.26 -13.94 1.64
CA PRO A 393 -26.83 -15.27 1.40
C PRO A 393 -26.16 -16.11 0.31
N ILE A 394 -25.34 -15.48 -0.55
CA ILE A 394 -24.67 -16.16 -1.68
C ILE A 394 -23.14 -16.10 -1.57
N GLY A 395 -22.59 -15.58 -0.47
CA GLY A 395 -21.15 -15.45 -0.26
C GLY A 395 -20.43 -14.64 -1.35
N ARG A 396 -21.11 -13.67 -1.97
CA ARG A 396 -20.55 -12.86 -3.08
C ARG A 396 -20.16 -11.48 -2.58
N TYR A 397 -18.89 -11.11 -2.80
CA TYR A 397 -18.35 -9.82 -2.35
C TYR A 397 -17.91 -8.93 -3.52
N SER A 398 -17.61 -9.54 -4.66
CA SER A 398 -17.36 -8.88 -5.93
C SER A 398 -18.11 -9.52 -7.10
N ILE A 399 -18.15 -8.80 -8.21
CA ILE A 399 -18.65 -9.24 -9.51
C ILE A 399 -17.74 -8.71 -10.62
N GLY A 400 -17.41 -9.52 -11.61
CA GLY A 400 -16.38 -9.21 -12.61
C GLY A 400 -16.55 -10.01 -13.89
N ASP A 401 -15.66 -9.80 -14.85
CA ASP A 401 -15.57 -10.60 -16.09
C ASP A 401 -15.54 -12.12 -15.87
N ARG A 402 -14.95 -12.55 -14.75
CA ARG A 402 -14.83 -13.96 -14.36
C ARG A 402 -16.04 -14.51 -13.60
N THR A 403 -17.07 -13.70 -13.34
CA THR A 403 -18.27 -14.20 -12.63
C THR A 403 -19.04 -15.18 -13.51
N PRO A 404 -19.24 -16.44 -13.09
CA PRO A 404 -19.93 -17.43 -13.91
C PRO A 404 -21.39 -17.03 -14.17
N GLY A 405 -21.81 -17.17 -15.43
CA GLY A 405 -23.22 -17.05 -15.83
C GLY A 405 -23.76 -15.62 -15.98
N LEU A 406 -22.91 -14.58 -15.97
CA LEU A 406 -23.34 -13.19 -16.19
C LEU A 406 -24.28 -13.06 -17.39
N GLN A 407 -25.38 -12.35 -17.18
CA GLN A 407 -26.42 -12.15 -18.18
C GLN A 407 -26.24 -10.77 -18.83
N LYS A 408 -25.87 -10.75 -20.11
CA LYS A 408 -25.88 -9.52 -20.92
C LYS A 408 -27.27 -9.28 -21.51
N SER A 409 -27.61 -8.01 -21.71
CA SER A 409 -28.78 -7.60 -22.46
C SER A 409 -28.60 -7.91 -23.97
N ALA A 410 -29.68 -7.83 -24.74
CA ALA A 410 -29.64 -8.08 -26.19
C ALA A 410 -28.74 -7.09 -26.96
N ASP A 411 -28.58 -5.87 -26.44
CA ASP A 411 -27.66 -4.84 -26.97
C ASP A 411 -26.20 -5.04 -26.53
N GLY A 412 -25.89 -6.13 -25.81
CA GLY A 412 -24.56 -6.43 -25.29
C GLY A 412 -24.19 -5.74 -23.98
N SER A 413 -25.04 -4.85 -23.45
CA SER A 413 -24.80 -4.17 -22.18
C SER A 413 -24.84 -5.13 -20.99
N LEU A 414 -24.12 -4.77 -19.92
CA LEU A 414 -24.09 -5.50 -18.66
C LEU A 414 -24.64 -4.61 -17.55
N THR A 415 -25.80 -4.97 -16.99
CA THR A 415 -26.35 -4.31 -15.80
C THR A 415 -26.05 -5.15 -14.55
N ILE A 416 -25.42 -4.51 -13.57
CA ILE A 416 -25.22 -5.04 -12.22
C ILE A 416 -26.27 -4.44 -11.31
N TYR A 417 -26.93 -5.29 -10.51
CA TYR A 417 -27.94 -4.87 -9.53
C TYR A 417 -27.31 -4.77 -8.15
N LEU A 418 -27.33 -3.58 -7.56
CA LEU A 418 -26.72 -3.28 -6.26
C LEU A 418 -27.85 -3.03 -5.25
N GLN A 419 -28.21 -4.05 -4.49
CA GLN A 419 -29.34 -3.98 -3.56
C GLN A 419 -29.27 -5.08 -2.50
N ARG A 420 -29.95 -4.87 -1.36
CA ARG A 420 -30.00 -5.85 -0.27
C ARG A 420 -30.85 -7.06 -0.61
N GLU A 421 -32.03 -6.84 -1.17
CA GLU A 421 -32.98 -7.90 -1.50
C GLU A 421 -32.63 -8.55 -2.83
N ARG A 422 -32.67 -9.88 -2.88
CA ARG A 422 -32.34 -10.65 -4.08
C ARG A 422 -33.28 -10.30 -5.24
N PRO A 423 -32.78 -9.86 -6.40
CA PRO A 423 -33.61 -9.65 -7.58
C PRO A 423 -34.27 -10.95 -8.06
N GLU A 424 -35.45 -10.84 -8.66
CA GLU A 424 -36.16 -11.99 -9.23
C GLU A 424 -35.54 -12.51 -10.53
N GLY A 425 -35.75 -13.80 -10.78
CA GLY A 425 -35.41 -14.46 -12.05
C GLY A 425 -33.94 -14.32 -12.45
N LYS A 426 -33.69 -14.10 -13.74
CA LYS A 426 -32.33 -14.02 -14.32
C LYS A 426 -31.51 -12.82 -13.81
N ARG A 427 -32.13 -11.81 -13.22
CA ARG A 427 -31.42 -10.65 -12.65
C ARG A 427 -30.57 -11.04 -11.43
N ALA A 428 -30.96 -12.11 -10.72
CA ALA A 428 -30.21 -12.62 -9.58
C ALA A 428 -28.76 -12.99 -9.95
N THR A 429 -28.48 -13.33 -11.20
CA THR A 429 -27.12 -13.71 -11.63
C THR A 429 -26.16 -12.51 -11.63
N ASN A 430 -26.65 -11.32 -11.95
CA ASN A 430 -25.87 -10.07 -11.96
C ASN A 430 -26.02 -9.27 -10.66
N TRP A 431 -26.48 -9.91 -9.59
CA TRP A 431 -26.72 -9.26 -8.31
C TRP A 431 -25.43 -9.21 -7.47
N LEU A 432 -25.18 -8.04 -6.86
CA LEU A 432 -24.18 -7.86 -5.81
C LEU A 432 -24.91 -7.46 -4.51
N PRO A 433 -24.90 -8.31 -3.46
CA PRO A 433 -25.63 -8.06 -2.21
C PRO A 433 -25.11 -6.86 -1.43
N ALA A 434 -25.98 -5.86 -1.19
CA ALA A 434 -25.63 -4.63 -0.49
C ALA A 434 -25.84 -4.72 1.04
N PRO A 435 -25.06 -3.98 1.85
CA PRO A 435 -25.32 -3.82 3.28
C PRO A 435 -26.60 -3.03 3.54
N SER A 436 -27.05 -2.95 4.80
CA SER A 436 -28.19 -2.08 5.16
C SER A 436 -27.80 -0.60 5.24
N GLY A 437 -26.52 -0.31 5.52
CA GLY A 437 -26.03 1.02 5.82
C GLY A 437 -25.24 1.71 4.69
N PRO A 438 -24.42 2.71 5.05
CA PRO A 438 -23.48 3.35 4.13
C PRO A 438 -22.61 2.32 3.41
N MET A 439 -22.46 2.50 2.09
CA MET A 439 -21.70 1.56 1.28
C MET A 439 -20.71 2.26 0.36
N ARG A 440 -19.67 1.53 -0.02
CA ARG A 440 -18.66 1.95 -0.99
C ARG A 440 -18.51 0.87 -2.04
N LEU A 441 -18.39 1.28 -3.30
CA LEU A 441 -17.97 0.41 -4.38
C LEU A 441 -16.49 0.65 -4.70
N VAL A 442 -15.78 -0.39 -5.07
CA VAL A 442 -14.43 -0.28 -5.64
C VAL A 442 -14.38 -1.09 -6.92
N LEU A 443 -14.20 -0.40 -8.05
CA LEU A 443 -13.93 -1.01 -9.34
C LEU A 443 -12.41 -1.15 -9.51
N ARG A 444 -11.95 -2.36 -9.78
CA ARG A 444 -10.54 -2.71 -9.97
C ARG A 444 -10.32 -3.17 -11.39
N ALA A 445 -9.22 -2.76 -11.98
CA ALA A 445 -8.73 -3.26 -13.25
C ALA A 445 -7.25 -3.59 -13.11
N TYR A 446 -6.87 -4.80 -13.48
CA TYR A 446 -5.51 -5.31 -13.40
C TYR A 446 -4.92 -5.42 -14.81
N GLU A 447 -3.65 -5.04 -14.94
CA GLU A 447 -3.04 -4.71 -16.23
C GLU A 447 -3.94 -3.78 -17.07
N PRO A 448 -4.30 -2.62 -16.50
CA PRO A 448 -5.27 -1.72 -17.12
C PRO A 448 -4.75 -1.16 -18.45
N ALA A 449 -5.66 -0.92 -19.38
CA ALA A 449 -5.32 -0.21 -20.61
C ALA A 449 -4.94 1.25 -20.31
N GLU A 450 -4.18 1.86 -21.23
CA GLU A 450 -3.71 3.23 -21.11
C GLU A 450 -4.84 4.24 -20.89
N SER A 451 -6.01 4.03 -21.48
CA SER A 451 -7.18 4.90 -21.29
C SER A 451 -7.64 4.97 -19.83
N LEU A 452 -7.50 3.89 -19.07
CA LEU A 452 -7.84 3.87 -17.65
C LEU A 452 -6.73 4.49 -16.80
N ILE A 453 -5.46 4.18 -17.11
CA ILE A 453 -4.27 4.78 -16.47
C ILE A 453 -4.28 6.31 -16.61
N GLN A 454 -4.64 6.81 -17.79
CA GLN A 454 -4.70 8.24 -18.07
C GLN A 454 -5.96 8.91 -17.51
N GLY A 455 -6.90 8.16 -16.95
CA GLY A 455 -8.18 8.67 -16.47
C GLY A 455 -9.07 9.20 -17.63
N LEU A 456 -9.00 8.58 -18.80
CA LEU A 456 -9.84 8.87 -19.97
C LEU A 456 -11.08 7.96 -20.04
N TYR A 457 -10.97 6.72 -19.57
CA TYR A 457 -12.13 5.86 -19.36
C TYR A 457 -13.12 6.53 -18.38
N ARG A 458 -14.42 6.39 -18.67
CA ARG A 458 -15.50 6.92 -17.83
C ARG A 458 -16.36 5.76 -17.36
N ALA A 459 -16.17 5.37 -16.10
CA ALA A 459 -17.06 4.43 -15.44
C ALA A 459 -18.49 5.01 -15.42
N PRO A 460 -19.51 4.22 -15.78
CA PRO A 460 -20.89 4.68 -15.77
C PRO A 460 -21.31 5.07 -14.34
N GLY A 461 -22.12 6.12 -14.23
CA GLY A 461 -22.68 6.53 -12.94
C GLY A 461 -23.58 5.46 -12.34
N VAL A 462 -23.51 5.28 -11.02
CA VAL A 462 -24.42 4.39 -10.29
C VAL A 462 -25.79 5.06 -10.21
N GLN A 463 -26.82 4.44 -10.80
CA GLN A 463 -28.17 5.02 -10.85
C GLN A 463 -29.00 4.48 -9.68
N ARG A 464 -29.51 5.39 -8.84
CA ARG A 464 -30.51 5.05 -7.83
C ARG A 464 -31.85 4.81 -8.51
N ASN A 465 -32.49 3.68 -8.23
CA ASN A 465 -33.84 3.44 -8.71
C ASN A 465 -34.81 4.39 -7.96
N SER A 466 -35.84 4.87 -8.65
CA SER A 466 -36.94 5.58 -7.97
C SER A 466 -37.54 4.68 -6.90
N PRO A 467 -38.02 5.25 -5.76
CA PRO A 467 -38.82 4.48 -4.81
C PRO A 467 -39.99 3.86 -5.56
N SER A 468 -40.15 2.55 -5.44
CA SER A 468 -41.34 1.82 -5.91
C SER A 468 -42.56 2.18 -5.08
#